data_AF-F0G3J6-F1
#
_entry.id   AF-F0G3J6-F1
#
_cell.length_a   1.000
_cell.length_b   1.000
_cell.length_c   1.000
_cell.angle_alpha   90.00
_cell.angle_beta   90.00
_cell.angle_gamma   90.00
#
_symmetry.space_group_name_H-M   'P 1'
#
loop_
_entity.id
_entity.type
_entity.pdbx_description
1 polymer ?
#
loop_
_entity_poly.entity_id
_entity_poly.type
_entity_poly.pdbx_seq_one_letter_code
_entity_poly.pdbx_strand_id
1 'polypeptide(L)' 'MTDSTSTETTQPDVRAYIANRIGFLELNRPKALNALSVGMIRLMQQALDAWRDDPDVVAVVVHSPHPRA' A
#
# COMPACT_ATOMS: atom_id res chain seq x y z
N MET A 1 21.62 -5.03 -32.24
CA MET A 1 20.49 -4.12 -31.97
C MET A 1 19.66 -4.80 -30.90
N THR A 2 19.93 -4.50 -29.63
CA THR A 2 19.22 -5.04 -28.48
C THR A 2 18.26 -3.96 -27.99
N ASP A 3 16.96 -4.16 -28.21
CA ASP A 3 15.93 -3.33 -27.60
C ASP A 3 15.93 -3.58 -26.09
N SER A 4 16.30 -2.56 -25.33
CA SER A 4 16.16 -2.53 -23.88
C SER A 4 14.68 -2.38 -23.55
N THR A 5 14.04 -3.48 -23.16
CA THR A 5 12.73 -3.48 -22.50
C THR A 5 12.88 -2.79 -21.14
N SER A 6 12.62 -1.48 -21.11
CA SER A 6 12.42 -0.73 -19.88
C SER A 6 11.11 -1.20 -19.24
N THR A 7 11.19 -2.16 -18.31
CA THR A 7 10.11 -2.45 -17.38
C THR A 7 9.97 -1.26 -16.44
N GLU A 8 9.13 -0.30 -16.80
CA GLU A 8 8.71 0.77 -15.91
C GLU A 8 7.79 0.17 -14.85
N THR A 9 8.40 -0.25 -13.74
CA THR A 9 7.70 -0.81 -12.59
C THR A 9 6.88 0.31 -11.95
N THR A 10 5.61 0.44 -12.34
CA THR A 10 4.63 1.29 -11.66
C THR A 10 4.53 0.83 -10.20
N GLN A 11 5.29 1.48 -9.33
CA GLN A 11 5.28 1.21 -7.91
C GLN A 11 3.87 1.54 -7.38
N PRO A 12 3.19 0.62 -6.69
CA PRO A 12 1.82 0.83 -6.26
C PRO A 12 1.76 1.99 -5.25
N ASP A 13 0.76 2.88 -5.40
CA ASP A 13 0.51 4.03 -4.52
C ASP A 13 0.22 3.62 -3.07
N VAL A 14 -0.18 2.36 -2.85
CA VAL A 14 -0.43 1.74 -1.54
C VAL A 14 0.32 0.43 -1.46
N ARG A 15 1.06 0.22 -0.37
CA ARG A 15 1.72 -1.04 -0.07
C ARG A 15 1.10 -1.66 1.17
N ALA A 16 0.57 -2.87 1.04
CA ALA A 16 0.05 -3.68 2.14
C ALA A 16 1.04 -4.81 2.48
N TYR A 17 1.38 -4.97 3.75
CA TYR A 17 2.24 -6.08 4.21
C TYR A 17 1.95 -6.41 5.68
N ILE A 18 2.24 -7.63 6.12
CA ILE A 18 2.14 -8.01 7.54
C ILE A 18 3.55 -8.12 8.11
N ALA A 19 3.80 -7.50 9.25
CA ALA A 19 5.02 -7.69 10.03
C ALA A 19 4.66 -7.80 11.51
N ASN A 20 5.24 -8.79 12.21
CA ASN A 20 5.00 -9.01 13.64
C ASN A 20 3.49 -9.06 14.00
N ARG A 21 2.68 -9.72 13.17
CA ARG A 21 1.21 -9.83 13.33
C ARG A 21 0.44 -8.51 13.19
N ILE A 22 1.08 -7.48 12.65
CA ILE A 22 0.48 -6.18 12.38
C ILE A 22 0.40 -6.00 10.88
N GLY A 23 -0.79 -5.71 10.36
CA GLY A 23 -1.01 -5.31 8.98
C GLY A 23 -0.62 -3.86 8.78
N PHE A 24 0.35 -3.58 7.90
CA PHE A 24 0.80 -2.25 7.55
C PHE A 24 0.24 -1.84 6.20
N LEU A 25 -0.40 -0.68 6.17
CA LEU A 25 -0.84 0.01 4.96
C LEU A 25 -0.03 1.29 4.81
N GLU A 26 0.96 1.24 3.93
CA GLU A 26 1.85 2.36 3.63
C GLU A 26 1.34 3.12 2.41
N LEU A 27 1.00 4.39 2.60
CA LEU A 27 0.54 5.29 1.54
C LEU A 27 1.73 6.07 0.97
N ASN A 28 2.12 5.76 -0.26
CA ASN A 28 3.25 6.39 -0.95
C ASN A 28 2.79 7.18 -2.18
N ARG A 29 1.95 8.21 -1.95
CA ARG A 29 1.53 9.13 -3.01
C ARG A 29 2.01 10.58 -2.76
N PRO A 30 3.34 10.82 -2.82
CA PRO A 30 3.92 12.13 -2.50
C PRO A 30 3.50 13.23 -3.48
N LYS A 31 3.19 12.87 -4.74
CA LYS A 31 2.80 13.82 -5.79
C LYS A 31 1.43 14.47 -5.59
N ALA A 32 0.61 13.96 -4.65
CA ALA A 32 -0.76 14.41 -4.45
C ALA A 32 -1.12 14.67 -2.97
N LEU A 33 -0.13 14.85 -2.08
CA LEU A 33 -0.38 14.99 -0.63
C LEU A 33 -1.26 13.83 -0.09
N ASN A 34 -1.00 12.60 -0.52
CA ASN A 34 -1.82 11.44 -0.19
C ASN A 34 -3.32 11.57 -0.47
N ALA A 35 -3.73 12.42 -1.42
CA ALA A 35 -5.10 12.44 -1.91
C ALA A 35 -5.50 11.02 -2.33
N LEU A 36 -6.40 10.42 -1.54
CA LEU A 36 -6.84 9.05 -1.72
C LEU A 36 -7.56 8.94 -3.06
N SER A 37 -7.04 8.11 -3.96
CA SER A 37 -7.76 7.75 -5.18
C SER A 37 -8.72 6.59 -4.89
N VAL A 38 -9.75 6.43 -5.72
CA VAL A 38 -10.64 5.26 -5.65
C VAL A 38 -9.85 3.95 -5.77
N GLY A 39 -8.77 3.92 -6.56
CA GLY A 39 -7.89 2.76 -6.67
C GLY A 39 -7.19 2.42 -5.35
N MET A 40 -6.65 3.43 -4.66
CA MET A 40 -6.03 3.26 -3.34
C MET A 40 -7.01 2.74 -2.30
N ILE A 41 -8.22 3.31 -2.25
CA ILE A 41 -9.27 2.87 -1.33
C ILE A 41 -9.62 1.40 -1.58
N ARG A 42 -9.76 0.98 -2.85
CA ARG A 42 -10.05 -0.41 -3.20
C ARG A 42 -8.92 -1.37 -2.78
N LEU A 43 -7.66 -0.97 -2.97
CA LEU A 43 -6.50 -1.77 -2.53
C LEU A 43 -6.46 -1.91 -1.01
N MET A 44 -6.71 -0.81 -0.28
CA MET A 44 -6.79 -0.84 1.18
C MET A 44 -7.95 -1.73 1.65
N GLN A 45 -9.12 -1.64 1.03
CA GLN A 45 -10.26 -2.51 1.36
C GLN A 45 -9.93 -3.99 1.13
N GLN A 46 -9.32 -4.34 0.00
CA GLN A 46 -8.93 -5.74 -0.27
C GLN A 46 -7.96 -6.28 0.77
N ALA A 47 -6.97 -5.48 1.18
CA ALA A 47 -6.03 -5.87 2.24
C ALA A 47 -6.74 -6.04 3.59
N LEU A 48 -7.62 -5.10 3.95
CA LEU A 48 -8.39 -5.16 5.19
C LEU A 48 -9.35 -6.37 5.22
N ASP A 49 -10.01 -6.67 4.11
CA ASP A 49 -10.90 -7.82 4.01
C ASP A 49 -10.12 -9.15 4.08
N ALA A 50 -8.91 -9.20 3.52
CA ALA A 50 -8.03 -10.36 3.67
C ALA A 50 -7.57 -10.57 5.12
N TRP A 51 -7.30 -9.49 5.85
CA TRP A 51 -6.85 -9.56 7.25
C TRP A 51 -7.98 -9.72 8.26
N ARG A 52 -9.23 -9.43 7.88
CA ARG A 52 -10.40 -9.52 8.76
C ARG A 52 -10.54 -10.89 9.40
N ASP A 53 -10.34 -11.93 8.60
CA ASP A 53 -10.54 -13.33 8.99
C ASP A 53 -9.19 -14.03 9.29
N ASP A 54 -8.08 -13.28 9.27
CA ASP A 54 -6.73 -13.81 9.52
C ASP A 54 -6.39 -13.73 11.03
N PRO A 55 -6.31 -14.86 11.76
CA PRO A 55 -5.99 -14.87 13.18
C PRO A 55 -4.55 -14.41 13.47
N ASP A 56 -3.68 -14.38 12.46
CA ASP A 56 -2.30 -13.90 12.60
C ASP A 56 -2.21 -12.37 12.54
N VAL A 57 -3.27 -11.65 12.16
CA VAL A 57 -3.31 -10.18 12.17
C VAL A 57 -4.08 -9.66 13.37
N VAL A 58 -3.38 -9.06 14.34
CA VAL A 58 -3.99 -8.56 15.60
C VAL A 58 -4.24 -7.06 15.60
N ALA A 59 -3.60 -6.33 14.69
CA ALA A 59 -3.75 -4.88 14.56
C ALA A 59 -3.42 -4.44 13.13
N VAL A 60 -3.94 -3.29 12.74
CA VAL A 60 -3.65 -2.66 11.45
C VAL A 60 -3.15 -1.23 11.67
N VAL A 61 -2.04 -0.87 11.02
CA VAL A 61 -1.45 0.46 11.05
C VAL A 61 -1.50 1.04 9.64
N VAL A 62 -2.14 2.20 9.51
CA VAL A 62 -2.12 3.00 8.30
C VAL A 62 -1.16 4.16 8.52
N HIS A 63 -0.12 4.26 7.71
CA HIS A 63 0.84 5.35 7.81
C HIS A 63 1.30 5.84 6.44
N SER A 64 1.83 7.06 6.40
CA SER A 64 2.59 7.56 5.26
C SER A 64 4.02 7.82 5.71
N PRO A 65 5.05 7.43 4.94
CA PRO A 65 6.43 7.73 5.27
C PRO A 65 6.78 9.21 5.07
N HIS A 66 5.85 10.02 4.56
CA HIS A 66 6.07 11.43 4.30
C HIS A 66 5.65 12.30 5.52
N PRO A 67 6.57 13.06 6.14
CA PRO A 67 6.31 13.83 7.36
C PRO A 67 5.40 15.06 7.17
N ARG A 68 5.01 15.35 5.92
CA ARG A 68 4.12 16.48 5.55
C ARG A 68 2.77 16.02 4.97
N ALA A 69 2.41 14.76 5.22
CA ALA A 69 1.10 14.21 4.88
C ALA A 69 0.02 14.71 5.84
#